data_AF-A0A838W3Q5-F1
#
_entry.id   AF-A0A838W3Q5-F1
#
_cell.length_a   1.000
_cell.length_b   1.000
_cell.length_c   1.000
_cell.angle_alpha   90.00
_cell.angle_beta   90.00
_cell.angle_gamma   90.00
#
_symmetry.space_group_name_H-M   'P 1'
#
loop_
_entity.id
_entity.type
_entity.pdbx_description
1 polymer ?
#
loop_
_entity_poly.entity_id
_entity_poly.type
_entity_poly.pdbx_seq_one_letter_code
_entity_poly.pdbx_strand_id
1 'polypeptide(L)'
;MNKLLLLLLLLFIQVNATGLTDAVQSNNKEKVEQLLAQGADINEYDHFGFTPIYWAAIKSNTEMLQLLIEKGADFNKPNNFGTTPLHWGAYKSRTKLGKLLIQAGANVDKSNNDGETPLHWAAKSDNREIVQLLMNAGANPFIKNIEGNTALFTAAQVTVQAANPERKQGIQTVLTMLKLYMSVFREVQESPTYDTLRKMVERECPGLVKQLLKWVMTSPKDPFKLIAYWFIYFYEL
;
A
#
# COMPACT_ATOMS: atom_id res chain seq x y z
N MET A 1 35.83 23.84 -0.23
CA MET A 1 35.46 22.55 -0.84
C MET A 1 35.51 22.72 -2.36
N ASN A 2 36.37 21.97 -3.05
CA ASN A 2 36.74 22.23 -4.46
C ASN A 2 35.64 21.74 -5.41
N LYS A 3 35.25 22.50 -6.44
CA LYS A 3 34.19 22.12 -7.41
C LYS A 3 34.46 20.76 -8.07
N LEU A 4 35.73 20.43 -8.29
CA LEU A 4 36.16 19.14 -8.82
C LEU A 4 35.89 17.97 -7.86
N LEU A 5 36.08 18.20 -6.55
CA LEU A 5 35.79 17.20 -5.51
C LEU A 5 34.28 16.94 -5.40
N LEU A 6 33.48 18.00 -5.54
CA LEU A 6 32.01 17.91 -5.58
C LEU A 6 31.53 17.15 -6.82
N LEU A 7 32.12 17.41 -8.00
CA LEU A 7 31.83 16.70 -9.24
C LEU A 7 32.20 15.22 -9.17
N LEU A 8 33.36 14.88 -8.59
CA LEU A 8 33.77 13.48 -8.39
C LEU A 8 32.84 12.76 -7.40
N LEU A 9 32.43 13.41 -6.32
CA LEU A 9 31.44 12.87 -5.38
C LEU A 9 30.08 12.65 -6.04
N LEU A 10 29.59 13.62 -6.83
CA LEU A 10 28.34 13.50 -7.57
C LEU A 10 28.38 12.38 -8.62
N LEU A 11 29.48 12.25 -9.35
CA LEU A 11 29.68 11.15 -10.31
C LEU A 11 29.75 9.79 -9.60
N PHE A 12 30.41 9.72 -8.44
CA PHE A 12 30.50 8.49 -7.65
C PHE A 12 29.14 8.07 -7.08
N ILE A 13 28.36 9.04 -6.58
CA ILE A 13 26.98 8.82 -6.13
C ILE A 13 26.10 8.34 -7.29
N GLN A 14 26.16 9.02 -8.43
CA GLN A 14 25.30 8.70 -9.58
C GLN A 14 25.62 7.34 -10.22
N VAL A 15 26.89 6.92 -10.24
CA VAL A 15 27.27 5.56 -10.69
C VAL A 15 26.77 4.50 -9.68
N ASN A 16 26.82 4.78 -8.38
CA ASN A 16 26.33 3.86 -7.35
C ASN A 16 24.81 3.72 -7.34
N ALA A 17 24.07 4.82 -7.57
CA ALA A 17 22.62 4.83 -7.75
C ALA A 17 22.16 3.80 -8.78
N THR A 18 22.77 3.88 -9.97
CA THR A 18 22.51 2.96 -11.07
C THR A 18 22.96 1.54 -10.75
N GLY A 19 24.11 1.40 -10.08
CA GLY A 19 24.69 0.11 -9.76
C GLY A 19 23.81 -0.75 -8.84
N LEU A 20 23.18 -0.12 -7.83
CA LEU A 20 22.32 -0.84 -6.89
C LEU A 20 21.00 -1.25 -7.55
N THR A 21 20.36 -0.36 -8.32
CA THR A 21 19.14 -0.71 -9.05
C THR A 21 19.37 -1.79 -10.10
N ASP A 22 20.50 -1.77 -10.81
CA ASP A 22 20.86 -2.80 -11.78
C ASP A 22 21.09 -4.17 -11.11
N ALA A 23 21.73 -4.18 -9.94
CA ALA A 23 21.91 -5.39 -9.14
C ALA A 23 20.56 -5.98 -8.69
N VAL A 24 19.62 -5.14 -8.26
CA VAL A 24 18.26 -5.57 -7.95
C VAL A 24 17.53 -6.13 -9.18
N GLN A 25 17.59 -5.42 -10.31
CA GLN A 25 16.91 -5.82 -11.53
C GLN A 25 17.43 -7.15 -12.11
N SER A 26 18.72 -7.43 -11.92
CA SER A 26 19.37 -8.69 -12.29
C SER A 26 19.24 -9.79 -11.24
N ASN A 27 18.55 -9.54 -10.12
CA ASN A 27 18.41 -10.46 -8.98
C ASN A 27 19.77 -10.92 -8.38
N ASN A 28 20.79 -10.06 -8.43
CA ASN A 28 22.10 -10.37 -7.89
C ASN A 28 22.19 -9.93 -6.42
N LYS A 29 21.78 -10.81 -5.50
CA LYS A 29 21.76 -10.53 -4.05
C LYS A 29 23.14 -10.22 -3.49
N GLU A 30 24.16 -10.98 -3.88
CA GLU A 30 25.55 -10.77 -3.42
C GLU A 30 26.03 -9.36 -3.79
N LYS A 31 25.76 -8.92 -5.03
CA LYS A 31 26.12 -7.57 -5.48
C LYS A 31 25.32 -6.49 -4.77
N VAL A 32 24.03 -6.71 -4.49
CA VAL A 32 23.22 -5.79 -3.68
C VAL A 32 23.85 -5.62 -2.30
N GLU A 33 24.18 -6.72 -1.60
CA GLU A 33 24.79 -6.65 -0.27
C GLU A 33 26.17 -5.97 -0.30
N GLN A 34 26.99 -6.28 -1.30
CA GLN A 34 28.29 -5.64 -1.49
C GLN A 34 28.15 -4.12 -1.68
N LEU A 35 27.24 -3.67 -2.55
CA LEU A 35 27.04 -2.24 -2.83
C LEU A 35 26.50 -1.50 -1.60
N LEU A 36 25.58 -2.11 -0.85
CA LEU A 36 25.09 -1.55 0.41
C LEU A 36 26.21 -1.44 1.46
N ALA A 37 27.08 -2.45 1.55
CA ALA A 37 28.26 -2.40 2.43
C ALA A 37 29.28 -1.33 2.01
N GLN A 38 29.32 -0.96 0.73
CA GLN A 38 30.14 0.13 0.19
C GLN A 38 29.49 1.52 0.36
N GLY A 39 28.31 1.60 0.98
CA GLY A 39 27.62 2.85 1.27
C GLY A 39 26.68 3.35 0.17
N ALA A 40 26.25 2.47 -0.76
CA ALA A 40 25.17 2.82 -1.68
C ALA A 40 23.87 3.14 -0.88
N ASP A 41 23.17 4.20 -1.28
CA ASP A 41 21.89 4.56 -0.65
C ASP A 41 20.79 3.60 -1.12
N ILE A 42 20.24 2.83 -0.19
CA ILE A 42 19.19 1.84 -0.43
C ILE A 42 17.88 2.47 -0.95
N ASN A 43 17.71 3.78 -0.76
CA ASN A 43 16.53 4.55 -1.12
C ASN A 43 16.78 5.55 -2.24
N GLU A 44 17.92 5.44 -2.92
CA GLU A 44 18.25 6.33 -4.04
C GLU A 44 17.29 6.12 -5.21
N TYR A 45 16.96 7.20 -5.90
CA TYR A 45 16.16 7.13 -7.12
C TYR A 45 17.06 6.88 -8.33
N ASP A 46 16.65 5.98 -9.21
CA ASP A 46 17.20 5.95 -10.55
C ASP A 46 16.68 7.12 -11.41
N HIS A 47 17.14 7.18 -12.66
CA HIS A 47 16.73 8.20 -13.64
C HIS A 47 15.23 8.15 -14.00
N PHE A 48 14.53 7.06 -13.68
CA PHE A 48 13.09 6.92 -13.87
C PHE A 48 12.29 7.31 -12.62
N GLY A 49 12.98 7.65 -11.52
CA GLY A 49 12.36 7.97 -10.24
C GLY A 49 11.93 6.75 -9.45
N PHE A 50 12.51 5.56 -9.71
CA PHE A 50 12.24 4.35 -8.94
C PHE A 50 13.35 4.07 -7.94
N THR A 51 12.96 3.62 -6.75
CA THR A 51 13.89 3.10 -5.74
C THR A 51 14.23 1.63 -6.03
N PRO A 52 15.35 1.11 -5.50
CA PRO A 52 15.67 -0.32 -5.56
C PRO A 52 14.50 -1.23 -5.14
N ILE A 53 13.81 -0.90 -4.05
CA ILE A 53 12.67 -1.71 -3.58
C ILE A 53 11.47 -1.66 -4.53
N TYR A 54 11.27 -0.54 -5.24
CA TYR A 54 10.26 -0.44 -6.29
C TYR A 54 10.59 -1.38 -7.46
N TRP A 55 11.86 -1.48 -7.86
CA TRP A 55 12.30 -2.42 -8.89
C TRP A 55 12.08 -3.89 -8.48
N ALA A 56 12.40 -4.25 -7.24
CA ALA A 56 12.10 -5.59 -6.72
C ALA A 56 10.60 -5.90 -6.83
N ALA A 57 9.74 -4.90 -6.59
CA ALA A 57 8.30 -5.02 -6.75
C ALA A 57 7.85 -5.17 -8.20
N ILE A 58 8.42 -4.39 -9.13
CA ILE A 58 8.17 -4.53 -10.57
C ILE A 58 8.48 -5.95 -11.04
N LYS A 59 9.63 -6.48 -10.63
CA LYS A 59 10.08 -7.84 -10.96
C LYS A 59 9.30 -8.93 -10.22
N SER A 60 8.44 -8.57 -9.27
CA SER A 60 7.68 -9.50 -8.42
C SER A 60 8.59 -10.50 -7.69
N ASN A 61 9.81 -10.07 -7.35
CA ASN A 61 10.82 -10.88 -6.70
C ASN A 61 10.72 -10.69 -5.18
N THR A 62 10.00 -11.60 -4.53
CA THR A 62 9.68 -11.53 -3.10
C THR A 62 10.92 -11.64 -2.22
N GLU A 63 11.91 -12.43 -2.62
CA GLU A 63 13.13 -12.66 -1.88
C GLU A 63 14.03 -11.41 -1.90
N MET A 64 14.14 -10.75 -3.05
CA MET A 64 14.86 -9.48 -3.14
C MET A 64 14.11 -8.35 -2.41
N LEU A 65 12.78 -8.35 -2.50
CA LEU A 65 11.95 -7.41 -1.74
C LEU A 65 12.18 -7.56 -0.23
N GLN A 66 12.18 -8.80 0.27
CA GLN A 66 12.43 -9.11 1.67
C GLN A 66 13.83 -8.68 2.10
N LEU A 67 14.86 -9.02 1.32
CA LEU A 67 16.23 -8.58 1.59
C LEU A 67 16.31 -7.05 1.73
N LEU A 68 15.72 -6.29 0.81
CA LEU A 68 15.75 -4.83 0.85
C LEU A 68 15.01 -4.28 2.08
N ILE A 69 13.88 -4.86 2.46
CA ILE A 69 13.14 -4.50 3.69
C ILE A 69 14.01 -4.76 4.93
N GLU A 70 14.66 -5.92 5.01
CA GLU A 70 15.56 -6.28 6.12
C GLU A 70 16.77 -5.35 6.23
N LYS A 71 17.24 -4.80 5.10
CA LYS A 71 18.32 -3.80 5.05
C LYS A 71 17.82 -2.36 5.26
N GLY A 72 16.54 -2.14 5.55
CA GLY A 72 15.98 -0.83 5.89
C GLY A 72 15.52 0.02 4.70
N ALA A 73 15.19 -0.59 3.57
CA ALA A 73 14.58 0.12 2.45
C ALA A 73 13.22 0.72 2.85
N ASP A 74 13.00 1.99 2.50
CA ASP A 74 11.73 2.68 2.67
C ASP A 74 10.77 2.28 1.54
N PHE A 75 9.94 1.28 1.81
CA PHE A 75 8.87 0.82 0.90
C PHE A 75 7.66 1.78 0.86
N ASN A 76 7.61 2.83 1.67
CA ASN A 76 6.61 3.88 1.58
C ASN A 76 7.09 5.08 0.74
N LYS A 77 8.38 5.15 0.42
CA LYS A 77 8.96 6.15 -0.48
C LYS A 77 8.33 6.02 -1.88
N PRO A 78 7.60 7.06 -2.34
CA PRO A 78 6.93 7.01 -3.63
C PRO A 78 7.92 7.28 -4.77
N ASN A 79 7.58 6.85 -5.98
CA ASN A 79 8.27 7.30 -7.19
C ASN A 79 7.82 8.72 -7.62
N ASN A 80 8.28 9.19 -8.77
CA ASN A 80 7.91 10.51 -9.32
C ASN A 80 6.40 10.70 -9.60
N PHE A 81 5.63 9.61 -9.67
CA PHE A 81 4.16 9.64 -9.84
C PHE A 81 3.41 9.55 -8.51
N GLY A 82 4.12 9.59 -7.37
CA GLY A 82 3.52 9.41 -6.05
C GLY A 82 3.18 7.95 -5.73
N THR A 83 3.46 7.00 -6.60
CA THR A 83 3.08 5.60 -6.39
C THR A 83 4.14 4.85 -5.58
N THR A 84 3.69 3.97 -4.70
CA THR A 84 4.54 3.08 -3.88
C THR A 84 4.59 1.66 -4.48
N PRO A 85 5.53 0.80 -4.05
CA PRO A 85 5.53 -0.62 -4.39
C PRO A 85 4.17 -1.32 -4.18
N LEU A 86 3.41 -0.92 -3.16
CA LEU A 86 2.09 -1.48 -2.87
C LEU A 86 1.04 -1.13 -3.94
N HIS A 87 1.10 0.07 -4.53
CA HIS A 87 0.24 0.42 -5.67
C HIS A 87 0.48 -0.54 -6.85
N TRP A 88 1.76 -0.78 -7.18
CA TRP A 88 2.11 -1.68 -8.27
C TRP A 88 1.65 -3.13 -7.97
N GLY A 89 1.89 -3.60 -6.75
CA GLY A 89 1.41 -4.91 -6.29
C GLY A 89 -0.10 -5.06 -6.41
N ALA A 90 -0.83 -4.00 -6.06
CA ALA A 90 -2.28 -3.92 -6.17
C ALA A 90 -2.76 -4.03 -7.62
N TYR A 91 -2.20 -3.23 -8.53
CA TYR A 91 -2.59 -3.25 -9.95
C TYR A 91 -2.23 -4.55 -10.67
N LYS A 92 -1.06 -5.12 -10.36
CA LYS A 92 -0.59 -6.37 -10.98
C LYS A 92 -1.08 -7.63 -10.27
N SER A 93 -1.99 -7.50 -9.31
CA SER A 93 -2.57 -8.64 -8.57
C SER A 93 -1.51 -9.54 -7.92
N ARG A 94 -0.40 -8.95 -7.45
CA ARG A 94 0.72 -9.69 -6.85
C ARG A 94 0.46 -9.92 -5.36
N THR A 95 -0.50 -10.78 -5.03
CA THR A 95 -0.97 -11.01 -3.64
C THR A 95 0.17 -11.31 -2.66
N LYS A 96 1.17 -12.11 -3.04
CA LYS A 96 2.34 -12.41 -2.18
C LYS A 96 3.16 -11.16 -1.85
N LEU A 97 3.42 -10.31 -2.85
CA LEU A 97 4.12 -9.05 -2.67
C LEU A 97 3.32 -8.08 -1.81
N GLY A 98 2.02 -7.93 -2.09
CA GLY A 98 1.12 -7.10 -1.29
C GLY A 98 1.12 -7.53 0.17
N LYS A 99 1.06 -8.84 0.43
CA LYS A 99 1.07 -9.40 1.78
C LYS A 99 2.36 -9.05 2.52
N LEU A 100 3.50 -9.22 1.85
CA LEU A 100 4.81 -8.92 2.43
C LEU A 100 4.92 -7.44 2.80
N LEU A 101 4.57 -6.53 1.88
CA LEU A 101 4.59 -5.09 2.13
C LEU A 101 3.65 -4.67 3.26
N ILE A 102 2.42 -5.19 3.29
CA ILE A 102 1.46 -4.91 4.35
C ILE A 102 1.97 -5.41 5.70
N GLN A 103 2.54 -6.62 5.77
CA GLN A 103 3.14 -7.16 6.98
C GLN A 103 4.34 -6.34 7.47
N ALA A 104 5.09 -5.73 6.53
CA ALA A 104 6.18 -4.82 6.85
C ALA A 104 5.70 -3.43 7.32
N GLY A 105 4.39 -3.13 7.26
CA GLY A 105 3.82 -1.85 7.67
C GLY A 105 3.68 -0.83 6.53
N ALA A 106 3.52 -1.29 5.28
CA ALA A 106 3.22 -0.39 4.16
C ALA A 106 1.91 0.37 4.40
N ASN A 107 1.91 1.67 4.08
CA ASN A 107 0.72 2.49 4.17
C ASN A 107 -0.27 2.10 3.06
N VAL A 108 -1.33 1.39 3.46
CA VAL A 108 -2.39 0.88 2.58
C VAL A 108 -3.28 1.97 1.97
N ASP A 109 -3.28 3.17 2.54
CA ASP A 109 -4.05 4.33 2.10
C ASP A 109 -3.18 5.45 1.49
N LYS A 110 -1.88 5.20 1.28
CA LYS A 110 -0.99 6.18 0.62
C LYS A 110 -1.58 6.53 -0.74
N SER A 111 -1.86 7.81 -0.96
CA SER A 111 -2.34 8.30 -2.25
C SER A 111 -1.17 8.70 -3.15
N ASN A 112 -1.29 8.39 -4.44
CA ASN A 112 -0.38 8.86 -5.49
C ASN A 112 -0.72 10.31 -5.93
N ASN A 113 -0.05 10.82 -6.97
CA ASN A 113 -0.27 12.19 -7.46
C ASN A 113 -1.69 12.43 -8.03
N ASP A 114 -2.39 11.36 -8.42
CA ASP A 114 -3.77 11.41 -8.89
C ASP A 114 -4.78 11.23 -7.74
N GLY A 115 -4.33 11.18 -6.48
CA GLY A 115 -5.16 10.88 -5.33
C GLY A 115 -5.63 9.41 -5.27
N GLU A 116 -5.07 8.54 -6.10
CA GLU A 116 -5.41 7.12 -6.12
C GLU A 116 -4.62 6.37 -5.06
N THR A 117 -5.32 5.52 -4.30
CA THR A 117 -4.72 4.61 -3.31
C THR A 117 -4.43 3.24 -3.91
N PRO A 118 -3.67 2.35 -3.24
CA PRO A 118 -3.55 0.95 -3.64
C PRO A 118 -4.91 0.27 -3.88
N LEU A 119 -5.95 0.63 -3.12
CA LEU A 119 -7.29 0.09 -3.33
C LEU A 119 -7.94 0.53 -4.65
N HIS A 120 -7.69 1.77 -5.11
CA HIS A 120 -8.10 2.21 -6.45
C HIS A 120 -7.41 1.39 -7.54
N TRP A 121 -6.12 1.09 -7.35
CA TRP A 121 -5.33 0.30 -8.30
C TRP A 121 -5.77 -1.16 -8.32
N ALA A 122 -6.08 -1.75 -7.16
CA ALA A 122 -6.64 -3.09 -7.04
C ALA A 122 -8.05 -3.18 -7.67
N ALA A 123 -8.85 -2.12 -7.58
CA ALA A 123 -10.19 -2.06 -8.20
C ALA A 123 -10.17 -2.11 -9.73
N LYS A 124 -9.04 -1.74 -10.37
CA LYS A 124 -8.80 -1.89 -11.82
C LYS A 124 -8.40 -3.32 -12.21
N SER A 125 -8.10 -4.16 -11.23
CA SER A 125 -7.73 -5.57 -11.41
C SER A 125 -8.96 -6.48 -11.42
N ASP A 126 -8.79 -7.69 -11.95
CA ASP A 126 -9.78 -8.77 -11.90
C ASP A 126 -9.58 -9.73 -10.72
N ASN A 127 -8.62 -9.44 -9.82
CA ASN A 127 -8.27 -10.31 -8.71
C ASN A 127 -8.84 -9.82 -7.37
N ARG A 128 -9.83 -10.55 -6.85
CA ARG A 128 -10.44 -10.28 -5.55
C ARG A 128 -9.49 -10.43 -4.35
N GLU A 129 -8.43 -11.23 -4.44
CA GLU A 129 -7.56 -11.58 -3.31
C GLU A 129 -6.75 -10.39 -2.81
N ILE A 130 -5.85 -9.83 -3.63
CA ILE A 130 -5.99 -8.44 -4.05
C ILE A 130 -6.62 -7.44 -3.09
N VAL A 131 -7.86 -7.11 -3.46
CA VAL A 131 -8.75 -6.18 -2.80
C VAL A 131 -9.10 -6.65 -1.38
N GLN A 132 -9.33 -7.95 -1.17
CA GLN A 132 -9.64 -8.50 0.16
C GLN A 132 -8.46 -8.32 1.13
N LEU A 133 -7.23 -8.52 0.66
CA LEU A 133 -6.02 -8.33 1.44
C LEU A 133 -5.90 -6.88 1.88
N LEU A 134 -6.09 -5.92 0.96
CA LEU A 134 -6.05 -4.49 1.27
C LEU A 134 -7.17 -4.11 2.24
N MET A 135 -8.41 -4.55 2.03
CA MET A 135 -9.52 -4.26 2.94
C MET A 135 -9.29 -4.86 4.34
N ASN A 136 -8.79 -6.10 4.42
CA ASN A 136 -8.45 -6.75 5.70
C ASN A 136 -7.29 -6.04 6.42
N ALA A 137 -6.38 -5.44 5.67
CA ALA A 137 -5.31 -4.61 6.20
C ALA A 137 -5.77 -3.21 6.61
N GLY A 138 -7.06 -2.93 6.45
CA GLY A 138 -7.62 -1.62 6.69
C GLY A 138 -7.22 -0.64 5.59
N ALA A 139 -7.62 -0.89 4.33
CA ALA A 139 -7.68 0.14 3.30
C ALA A 139 -9.05 0.82 3.27
N ASN A 140 -9.09 2.14 3.14
CA ASN A 140 -10.30 2.94 3.20
C ASN A 140 -10.96 3.02 1.80
N PRO A 141 -12.15 2.40 1.60
CA PRO A 141 -12.82 2.38 0.30
C PRO A 141 -13.51 3.71 -0.06
N PHE A 142 -13.56 4.67 0.86
CA PHE A 142 -14.23 5.96 0.68
C PHE A 142 -13.29 7.09 0.25
N ILE A 143 -11.97 6.85 0.22
CA ILE A 143 -11.01 7.83 -0.29
C ILE A 143 -11.37 8.13 -1.75
N LYS A 144 -11.37 9.41 -2.09
CA LYS A 144 -11.64 9.91 -3.44
C LYS A 144 -10.34 10.35 -4.08
N ASN A 145 -10.14 9.96 -5.33
CA ASN A 145 -9.08 10.49 -6.17
C ASN A 145 -9.37 11.95 -6.57
N ILE A 146 -8.49 12.59 -7.35
CA ILE A 146 -8.64 13.99 -7.78
C ILE A 146 -9.91 14.24 -8.62
N GLU A 147 -10.46 13.20 -9.25
CA GLU A 147 -11.70 13.26 -10.03
C GLU A 147 -12.96 13.06 -9.15
N GLY A 148 -12.80 12.88 -7.84
CA GLY A 148 -13.88 12.58 -6.91
C GLY A 148 -14.32 11.11 -6.89
N ASN A 149 -13.59 10.23 -7.58
CA ASN A 149 -13.93 8.82 -7.75
C ASN A 149 -13.36 7.98 -6.60
N THR A 150 -14.17 7.08 -6.05
CA THR A 150 -13.72 6.05 -5.09
C THR A 150 -13.27 4.80 -5.81
N ALA A 151 -12.59 3.89 -5.11
CA ALA A 151 -12.24 2.57 -5.64
C ALA A 151 -13.47 1.80 -6.19
N LEU A 152 -14.64 1.94 -5.56
CA LEU A 152 -15.88 1.37 -6.05
C LEU A 152 -16.28 1.94 -7.41
N PHE A 153 -16.19 3.27 -7.57
CA PHE A 153 -16.50 3.93 -8.83
C PHE A 153 -15.51 3.53 -9.93
N THR A 154 -14.22 3.46 -9.60
CA THR A 154 -13.18 2.96 -10.50
C THR A 154 -13.50 1.54 -11.02
N ALA A 155 -13.85 0.59 -10.13
CA ALA A 155 -14.26 -0.76 -10.55
C ALA A 155 -15.48 -0.75 -11.49
N ALA A 156 -16.44 0.15 -11.27
CA ALA A 156 -17.62 0.27 -12.11
C ALA A 156 -17.27 0.78 -13.51
N GLN A 157 -16.43 1.81 -13.62
CA GLN A 157 -15.97 2.34 -14.90
C GLN A 157 -15.20 1.28 -15.70
N VAL A 158 -14.27 0.57 -15.07
CA VAL A 158 -13.47 -0.46 -15.76
C VAL A 158 -14.34 -1.64 -16.22
N THR A 159 -15.37 -2.01 -15.46
CA THR A 159 -16.35 -3.05 -15.88
C THR A 159 -17.05 -2.67 -17.19
N VAL A 160 -17.41 -1.40 -17.38
CA VAL A 160 -18.07 -0.92 -18.60
C VAL A 160 -17.12 -0.97 -19.80
N GLN A 161 -15.84 -0.72 -19.58
CA GLN A 161 -14.81 -0.68 -20.63
C GLN A 161 -14.20 -2.06 -20.95
N ALA A 162 -14.43 -3.08 -20.13
CA ALA A 162 -13.84 -4.41 -20.31
C ALA A 162 -14.51 -5.17 -21.48
N ALA A 163 -13.77 -5.36 -22.57
CA ALA A 163 -14.21 -6.13 -23.73
C ALA A 163 -14.19 -7.66 -23.51
N ASN A 164 -13.28 -8.16 -22.67
CA ASN A 164 -13.15 -9.61 -22.38
C ASN A 164 -14.17 -10.04 -21.30
N PRO A 165 -15.05 -11.03 -21.57
CA PRO A 165 -16.03 -11.53 -20.61
C PRO A 165 -15.45 -12.06 -19.28
N GLU A 166 -14.32 -12.76 -19.31
CA GLU A 166 -13.68 -13.29 -18.09
C GLU A 166 -13.16 -12.16 -17.20
N ARG A 167 -12.48 -11.19 -17.81
CA ARG A 167 -12.03 -9.98 -17.11
C ARG A 167 -13.22 -9.21 -16.53
N LYS A 168 -14.31 -9.09 -17.29
CA LYS A 168 -15.54 -8.43 -16.84
C LYS A 168 -16.14 -9.14 -15.63
N GLN A 169 -16.15 -10.48 -15.61
CA GLN A 169 -16.62 -11.26 -14.47
C GLN A 169 -15.74 -11.07 -13.22
N GLY A 170 -14.41 -11.04 -13.40
CA GLY A 170 -13.47 -10.77 -12.32
C GLY A 170 -13.66 -9.38 -11.70
N ILE A 171 -13.73 -8.34 -12.53
CA ILE A 171 -13.98 -6.97 -12.05
C ILE A 171 -15.39 -6.85 -11.44
N GLN A 172 -16.40 -7.52 -12.00
CA GLN A 172 -17.74 -7.55 -11.41
C GLN A 172 -17.75 -8.19 -10.01
N THR A 173 -16.90 -9.19 -9.77
CA THR A 173 -16.72 -9.78 -8.44
C THR A 173 -16.11 -8.77 -7.47
N VAL A 174 -15.07 -8.04 -7.89
CA VAL A 174 -14.46 -6.95 -7.12
C VAL A 174 -15.49 -5.84 -6.82
N LEU A 175 -16.28 -5.46 -7.82
CA LEU A 175 -17.33 -4.44 -7.69
C LEU A 175 -18.36 -4.85 -6.63
N THR A 176 -18.89 -6.07 -6.71
CA THR A 176 -19.85 -6.58 -5.73
C THR A 176 -19.24 -6.62 -4.33
N MET A 177 -17.97 -7.01 -4.21
CA MET A 177 -17.28 -7.07 -2.93
C MET A 177 -17.09 -5.68 -2.30
N LEU A 178 -16.65 -4.68 -3.07
CA LEU A 178 -16.54 -3.29 -2.60
C LEU A 178 -17.91 -2.72 -2.23
N LYS A 179 -18.96 -2.99 -3.03
CA LYS A 179 -20.34 -2.58 -2.70
C LYS A 179 -20.79 -3.14 -1.36
N LEU A 180 -20.60 -4.44 -1.15
CA LEU A 180 -21.00 -5.12 0.08
C LEU A 180 -20.21 -4.59 1.28
N TYR A 181 -18.91 -4.41 1.13
CA TYR A 181 -18.07 -3.88 2.21
C TYR A 181 -18.52 -2.46 2.61
N MET A 182 -18.76 -1.59 1.63
CA MET A 182 -19.24 -0.22 1.88
C MET A 182 -20.67 -0.18 2.45
N SER A 183 -21.56 -1.09 2.05
CA SER A 183 -22.92 -1.16 2.60
C SER A 183 -22.91 -1.61 4.06
N VAL A 184 -22.14 -2.66 4.37
CA VAL A 184 -21.96 -3.12 5.75
C VAL A 184 -21.36 -2.00 6.59
N PHE A 185 -20.31 -1.34 6.10
CA PHE A 185 -19.68 -0.22 6.81
C PHE A 185 -20.69 0.91 7.13
N ARG A 186 -21.54 1.29 6.17
CA ARG A 186 -22.59 2.30 6.40
C ARG A 186 -23.57 1.87 7.49
N GLU A 187 -24.06 0.63 7.41
CA GLU A 187 -25.01 0.08 8.38
C GLU A 187 -24.40 0.04 9.80
N VAL A 188 -23.10 -0.26 9.91
CA VAL A 188 -22.37 -0.18 11.19
C VAL A 188 -22.33 1.25 11.73
N GLN A 189 -22.01 2.23 10.90
CA GLN A 189 -21.95 3.64 11.33
C GLN A 189 -23.31 4.19 11.76
N GLU A 190 -24.40 3.72 11.15
CA GLU A 190 -25.76 4.10 11.49
C GLU A 190 -26.32 3.31 12.69
N SER A 191 -25.58 2.30 13.19
CA SER A 191 -26.00 1.50 14.33
C SER A 191 -26.04 2.33 15.63
N PRO A 192 -27.12 2.24 16.43
CA PRO A 192 -27.20 2.87 17.75
C PRO A 192 -26.02 2.50 18.67
N THR A 193 -25.50 1.27 18.51
CA THR A 193 -24.34 0.79 19.26
C THR A 193 -23.07 1.55 18.89
N TYR A 194 -22.85 1.85 17.61
CA TYR A 194 -21.70 2.63 17.14
C TYR A 194 -21.78 4.08 17.64
N ASP A 195 -22.95 4.72 17.50
CA ASP A 195 -23.17 6.09 17.98
C ASP A 195 -22.95 6.21 19.50
N THR A 196 -23.39 5.20 20.26
CA THR A 196 -23.15 5.13 21.71
C THR A 196 -21.67 4.99 22.04
N LEU A 197 -20.96 4.06 21.40
CA LEU A 197 -19.52 3.85 21.62
C LEU A 197 -18.69 5.08 21.23
N ARG A 198 -19.00 5.70 20.10
CA ARG A 198 -18.37 6.94 19.64
C ARG A 198 -18.51 8.04 20.70
N LYS A 199 -19.73 8.28 21.19
CA LYS A 199 -20.01 9.29 22.23
C LYS A 199 -19.33 8.98 23.57
N MET A 200 -19.16 7.71 23.94
CA MET A 200 -18.46 7.32 25.17
C MET A 200 -16.95 7.62 25.08
N VAL A 201 -16.33 7.30 23.95
CA VAL A 201 -14.89 7.55 23.76
C VAL A 201 -14.58 9.05 23.65
N GLU A 202 -15.42 9.81 22.93
CA GLU A 202 -15.29 11.27 22.81
C GLU A 202 -15.45 12.00 24.16
N ARG A 203 -16.18 11.42 25.13
CA ARG A 203 -16.48 12.07 26.42
C ARG A 203 -15.53 11.72 27.56
N GLU A 204 -15.08 10.47 27.71
CA GLU A 204 -14.66 10.02 29.06
C GLU A 204 -13.29 9.34 29.22
N CYS A 205 -12.74 8.56 28.27
CA CYS A 205 -11.70 7.59 28.69
C CYS A 205 -10.63 7.24 27.63
N PRO A 206 -9.42 7.84 27.70
CA PRO A 206 -8.23 7.36 26.99
C PRO A 206 -7.85 5.92 27.38
N GLY A 207 -8.17 5.48 28.60
CA GLY A 207 -7.89 4.11 29.07
C GLY A 207 -8.77 3.02 28.45
N LEU A 208 -9.94 3.38 27.90
CA LEU A 208 -10.85 2.45 27.22
C LEU A 208 -10.29 2.00 25.87
N VAL A 209 -9.47 2.84 25.24
CA VAL A 209 -8.73 2.56 24.00
C VAL A 209 -7.94 1.26 24.14
N LYS A 210 -7.28 1.03 25.27
CA LYS A 210 -6.48 -0.19 25.52
C LYS A 210 -7.33 -1.47 25.63
N GLN A 211 -8.56 -1.35 26.14
CA GLN A 211 -9.50 -2.47 26.24
C GLN A 211 -10.19 -2.75 24.89
N LEU A 212 -10.56 -1.68 24.15
CA LEU A 212 -11.03 -1.75 22.77
C LEU A 212 -9.98 -2.38 21.85
N LEU A 213 -8.71 -1.96 21.95
CA LEU A 213 -7.58 -2.58 21.24
C LEU A 213 -7.47 -4.08 21.55
N LYS A 214 -7.54 -4.46 22.82
CA LYS A 214 -7.51 -5.88 23.21
C LYS A 214 -8.70 -6.66 22.64
N TRP A 215 -9.90 -6.07 22.63
CA TRP A 215 -11.11 -6.68 22.09
C TRP A 215 -11.08 -6.81 20.56
N VAL A 216 -10.60 -5.79 19.85
CA VAL A 216 -10.35 -5.80 18.41
C VAL A 216 -9.39 -6.92 18.00
N MET A 217 -8.27 -7.04 18.71
CA MET A 217 -7.20 -8.01 18.41
C MET A 217 -7.59 -9.48 18.63
N THR A 218 -8.70 -9.77 19.32
CA THR A 218 -9.16 -11.15 19.56
C THR A 218 -9.92 -11.77 18.39
N SER A 219 -10.35 -11.00 17.38
CA SER A 219 -11.00 -11.57 16.18
C SER A 219 -10.96 -10.62 14.97
N PRO A 220 -9.85 -10.56 14.22
CA PRO A 220 -9.65 -9.62 13.10
C PRO A 220 -10.52 -9.89 11.86
N LYS A 221 -11.44 -10.86 11.91
CA LYS A 221 -12.40 -11.16 10.84
C LYS A 221 -13.75 -10.48 11.03
N ASP A 222 -13.96 -9.83 12.17
CA ASP A 222 -15.20 -9.12 12.48
C ASP A 222 -15.13 -7.69 11.91
N PRO A 223 -16.02 -7.32 10.96
CA PRO A 223 -16.02 -5.99 10.36
C PRO A 223 -16.19 -4.87 11.41
N PHE A 224 -16.91 -5.12 12.51
CA PHE A 224 -17.05 -4.15 13.61
C PHE A 224 -15.73 -3.94 14.37
N LYS A 225 -14.90 -4.99 14.48
CA LYS A 225 -13.57 -4.90 15.09
C LYS A 225 -12.56 -4.20 14.19
N LEU A 226 -12.64 -4.41 12.88
CA LEU A 226 -11.88 -3.59 11.93
C LEU A 226 -12.25 -2.11 12.11
N ILE A 227 -13.54 -1.78 12.12
CA ILE A 227 -14.03 -0.39 12.25
C ILE A 227 -13.56 0.25 13.59
N ALA A 228 -13.52 -0.51 14.68
CA ALA A 228 -12.99 -0.03 15.95
C ALA A 228 -11.45 0.14 15.95
N TYR A 229 -10.70 -0.71 15.25
CA TYR A 229 -9.26 -0.53 15.00
C TYR A 229 -8.99 0.78 14.25
N TRP A 230 -9.76 1.03 13.20
CA TRP A 230 -9.70 2.23 12.37
C TRP A 230 -9.92 3.51 13.18
N PHE A 231 -10.86 3.49 14.12
CA PHE A 231 -11.14 4.63 14.99
C PHE A 231 -9.94 5.01 15.88
N ILE A 232 -9.23 4.02 16.41
CA ILE A 232 -8.08 4.25 17.31
C ILE A 232 -6.87 4.76 16.52
N TYR A 233 -6.65 4.22 15.32
CA TYR A 233 -5.48 4.57 14.51
C TYR A 233 -5.59 5.95 13.83
N PHE A 234 -6.79 6.36 13.39
CA PHE A 234 -6.98 7.61 12.65
C PHE A 234 -7.21 8.85 13.51
N TYR A 235 -7.64 8.68 14.77
CA TYR A 235 -7.99 9.80 15.66
C TYR A 235 -7.01 10.00 16.82
N GLU A 236 -5.84 9.34 16.80
CA GLU A 236 -4.77 9.45 17.82
C GLU A 236 -5.29 9.43 19.28
N LEU A 237 -6.25 8.54 19.56
CA LEU A 237 -6.77 8.29 20.92
C LEU A 237 -5.90 7.28 21.68
#